data_AF-A0A6V7HWA1-F1
#
_entry.id   AF-A0A6V7HWA1-F1
#
_cell.length_a   1.000
_cell.length_b   1.000
_cell.length_c   1.000
_cell.angle_alpha   90.00
_cell.angle_beta   90.00
_cell.angle_gamma   90.00
#
_symmetry.space_group_name_H-M   'P 1'
#
loop_
_entity.id
_entity.type
_entity.pdbx_description
1 polymer ?
#
loop_
_entity_poly.entity_id
_entity_poly.type
_entity_poly.pdbx_seq_one_letter_code
_entity_poly.pdbx_strand_id
1 'polypeptide(L)' 'VSRIYKDPSIGNPITIAVTKIVKTDDVFGTKHNDSDGIAASEMLRSFCRWQKVNNPDEPSPEHHDTALLLT' A
#
# COMPACT_ATOMS: atom_id res chain seq x y z
N VAL A 1 -6.46 -3.68 -12.47
CA VAL A 1 -5.79 -4.75 -11.69
C VAL A 1 -6.73 -5.89 -11.30
N SER A 2 -7.89 -5.65 -10.67
CA SER A 2 -8.79 -6.73 -10.18
C SER A 2 -9.23 -7.75 -11.23
N ARG A 3 -9.44 -7.33 -12.48
CA ARG A 3 -9.80 -8.24 -13.59
C ARG A 3 -8.70 -9.25 -13.93
N ILE A 4 -7.43 -8.86 -13.77
CA ILE A 4 -6.30 -9.76 -14.02
C ILE A 4 -6.29 -10.87 -12.97
N TYR A 5 -6.55 -10.53 -11.70
CA TYR A 5 -6.62 -11.51 -10.61
C TYR A 5 -7.82 -12.48 -10.67
N LYS A 6 -8.79 -12.20 -11.55
CA LYS A 6 -9.90 -13.10 -11.86
C LYS A 6 -9.62 -14.03 -13.04
N ASP A 7 -8.47 -13.89 -13.70
CA ASP A 7 -8.13 -14.71 -14.84
C ASP A 7 -7.85 -16.16 -14.41
N PRO A 8 -8.44 -17.18 -15.08
CA PRO A 8 -8.24 -18.58 -14.72
C PRO A 8 -6.79 -19.06 -14.76
N SER A 9 -5.90 -18.39 -15.51
CA SER A 9 -4.47 -18.76 -15.60
C SER A 9 -3.73 -18.68 -14.27
N ILE A 10 -4.25 -17.92 -13.29
CA ILE A 10 -3.68 -17.84 -11.93
C ILE A 10 -3.95 -19.13 -11.12
N GLY A 11 -4.90 -19.96 -11.55
CA GLY A 11 -5.22 -21.25 -10.93
C GLY A 11 -5.91 -21.15 -9.56
N ASN A 12 -6.16 -19.95 -9.05
CA ASN A 12 -6.84 -19.71 -7.78
C ASN A 12 -7.85 -18.57 -7.92
N PRO A 13 -9.05 -18.69 -7.32
CA PRO A 13 -10.01 -17.59 -7.30
C PRO A 13 -9.55 -16.50 -6.33
N ILE A 14 -9.09 -15.37 -6.86
CA ILE A 14 -8.68 -14.20 -6.06
C ILE A 14 -9.64 -13.04 -6.32
N THR A 15 -10.19 -12.47 -5.25
CA THR A 15 -11.04 -11.26 -5.33
C THR A 15 -10.35 -10.11 -4.60
N ILE A 16 -10.16 -9.00 -5.30
CA ILE A 16 -9.64 -7.76 -4.72
C ILE A 16 -10.83 -6.84 -4.42
N ALA A 17 -10.95 -6.43 -3.16
CA ALA A 17 -11.91 -5.44 -2.70
C ALA A 17 -11.18 -4.21 -2.12
N VAL A 18 -11.74 -3.01 -2.34
CA VAL A 18 -11.21 -1.77 -1.77
C VAL A 18 -12.07 -1.40 -0.57
N THR A 19 -11.49 -1.39 0.63
CA THR A 19 -12.18 -1.08 1.89
C THR A 19 -12.05 0.39 2.27
N LYS A 20 -10.91 1.02 1.96
CA LYS A 20 -10.59 2.41 2.33
C LYS A 20 -9.72 3.08 1.27
N ILE A 21 -9.99 4.35 0.99
CA ILE A 21 -9.13 5.22 0.18
C ILE A 21 -8.79 6.44 1.03
N VAL A 22 -7.49 6.70 1.20
CA VAL A 22 -6.98 7.84 1.98
C VAL A 22 -6.16 8.73 1.07
N LYS A 23 -6.51 10.02 1.02
CA LYS A 23 -5.58 11.04 0.54
C LYS A 23 -4.72 11.45 1.73
N THR A 24 -3.40 11.44 1.55
CA THR A 24 -2.44 11.83 2.58
C THR A 24 -1.50 12.91 2.07
N ASP A 25 -1.10 13.81 2.96
CA ASP A 25 -0.04 14.80 2.76
C ASP A 25 1.27 14.37 3.48
N ASP A 26 1.32 13.14 3.99
CA ASP A 26 2.50 12.56 4.63
C ASP A 26 3.63 12.35 3.62
N VAL A 27 4.87 12.60 4.06
CA VAL A 27 6.08 12.39 3.25
C VAL A 27 6.68 11.03 3.59
N PHE A 28 6.69 10.12 2.61
CA PHE A 28 7.22 8.77 2.80
C PHE A 28 8.71 8.61 2.52
N GLY A 29 9.39 9.64 2.04
CA GLY A 29 10.85 9.64 1.93
C GLY A 29 11.35 11.00 1.49
N THR A 30 12.65 11.21 1.66
CA THR A 30 13.30 12.47 1.25
C THR A 30 14.30 12.22 0.14
N LYS A 31 14.45 13.23 -0.73
CA LYS A 31 15.53 13.25 -1.70
C LYS A 31 16.81 13.64 -0.97
N HIS A 32 17.86 12.84 -1.10
CA HIS A 32 19.18 13.18 -0.56
C HIS A 32 19.95 14.01 -1.58
N ASN A 33 20.86 14.88 -1.12
CA ASN A 33 21.54 15.85 -1.98
C ASN A 33 22.30 15.20 -3.16
N ASP A 34 22.76 13.97 -2.99
CA ASP A 34 23.52 13.22 -4.00
C ASP A 34 22.69 12.14 -4.73
N SER A 35 21.36 12.13 -4.60
CA SER A 35 20.49 11.14 -5.25
C SER A 35 19.61 11.74 -6.34
N ASP A 36 19.36 10.97 -7.41
CA ASP A 36 18.47 11.39 -8.51
C ASP A 36 16.98 11.47 -8.11
N GLY A 37 16.61 10.91 -6.95
CA GLY A 37 15.25 10.91 -6.43
C GLY A 37 15.16 10.32 -5.02
N ILE A 38 13.92 10.05 -4.58
CA ILE A 38 13.65 9.35 -3.31
C ILE A 38 13.93 7.86 -3.53
N ALA A 39 14.69 7.25 -2.61
CA ALA A 39 14.95 5.82 -2.67
C ALA A 39 13.66 5.01 -2.41
N ALA A 40 13.30 4.12 -3.34
CA ALA A 40 12.10 3.29 -3.21
C ALA A 40 12.11 2.42 -1.93
N SER A 41 13.29 1.98 -1.49
CA SER A 41 13.45 1.20 -0.25
C SER A 41 13.16 2.03 1.00
N GLU A 42 13.53 3.32 1.01
CA GLU A 42 13.19 4.26 2.08
C GLU A 42 11.68 4.51 2.10
N MET A 43 11.11 4.84 0.93
CA MET A 43 9.69 5.06 0.74
C MET A 43 8.84 3.89 1.25
N LEU A 44 9.20 2.67 0.84
CA LEU A 44 8.50 1.46 1.26
C LEU A 44 8.55 1.25 2.77
N ARG A 45 9.70 1.47 3.42
CA ARG A 45 9.84 1.31 4.88
C ARG A 45 8.97 2.30 5.65
N SER A 46 9.00 3.57 5.24
CA SER A 46 8.19 4.62 5.85
C SER A 46 6.70 4.34 5.67
N PHE A 47 6.29 3.96 4.45
CA PHE A 47 4.90 3.62 4.16
C PHE A 47 4.42 2.39 4.95
N CYS A 48 5.23 1.33 5.06
CA CYS A 48 4.88 0.17 5.88
C CYS A 48 4.69 0.53 7.37
N ARG A 49 5.50 1.45 7.91
CA ARG A 49 5.31 1.93 9.28
C ARG A 49 4.01 2.70 9.43
N TRP A 50 3.74 3.62 8.51
CA TRP A 50 2.51 4.41 8.51
C TRP A 50 1.27 3.53 8.37
N GLN A 51 1.29 2.54 7.47
CA GLN A 51 0.20 1.60 7.27
C GLN A 51 -0.13 0.83 8.54
N LYS A 52 0.87 0.33 9.27
CA LYS A 52 0.64 -0.40 10.53
C LYS A 52 -0.02 0.46 11.61
N VAL A 53 0.37 1.73 11.71
CA VAL A 53 -0.24 2.66 12.67
C VAL A 53 -1.70 2.97 12.29
N ASN A 54 -2.00 3.02 10.99
CA ASN A 54 -3.33 3.35 10.47
C ASN A 54 -4.23 2.13 10.20
N ASN A 55 -3.76 0.92 10.54
CA ASN A 55 -4.49 -0.35 10.40
C ASN A 55 -4.26 -1.22 11.63
N PRO A 56 -4.79 -0.83 12.80
CA PRO A 56 -4.68 -1.65 14.00
C PRO A 56 -5.30 -3.03 13.77
N ASP A 57 -4.76 -4.03 14.46
CA ASP A 57 -5.21 -5.42 14.40
C ASP A 57 -6.46 -5.61 15.27
N GLU A 58 -7.50 -4.86 14.92
CA GLU A 58 -8.80 -4.88 15.58
C GLU A 58 -9.89 -5.12 14.52
N PRO A 59 -10.89 -5.97 14.81
CA PRO A 59 -11.99 -6.19 13.90
C PRO A 59 -12.74 -4.88 13.61
N SER A 60 -12.57 -4.35 12.41
CA SER A 60 -13.26 -3.15 11.96
C SER A 60 -13.58 -3.24 10.46
N PRO A 61 -14.66 -2.58 9.98
CA PRO A 61 -14.97 -2.53 8.55
C PRO A 61 -13.89 -1.86 7.69
N GLU A 62 -13.01 -1.08 8.31
CA GLU A 62 -11.90 -0.38 7.65
C GLU A 62 -10.58 -1.17 7.67
N HIS A 63 -10.52 -2.28 8.41
CA HIS A 63 -9.34 -3.15 8.44
C HIS A 63 -9.07 -3.71 7.04
N HIS A 64 -7.80 -3.79 6.66
CA HIS A 64 -7.37 -4.28 5.35
C HIS A 64 -6.17 -5.23 5.44
N ASP A 65 -6.16 -6.23 4.56
CA ASP A 65 -5.08 -7.23 4.48
C ASP A 65 -3.79 -6.66 3.87
N THR A 66 -3.94 -5.69 2.96
CA THR A 66 -2.84 -5.09 2.22
C THR A 66 -3.12 -3.62 1.93
N ALA A 67 -2.06 -2.81 1.84
CA ALA A 67 -2.15 -1.39 1.47
C ALA A 67 -1.26 -1.09 0.27
N LEU A 68 -1.70 -0.14 -0.54
CA LEU A 68 -1.00 0.33 -1.73
C LEU A 68 -0.79 1.84 -1.63
N LEU A 69 0.46 2.28 -1.78
CA LEU A 69 0.80 3.69 -1.96
C LEU A 69 0.87 4.00 -3.46
N LEU A 70 0.17 5.05 -3.88
CA LEU A 70 0.27 5.62 -5.23
C LEU A 70 0.90 7.00 -5.09
N THR A 71 2.04 7.22 -5.77
CA THR A 71 2.86 8.45 -5.71
C THR A 71 3.25 8.92 -7.10
#